data_AF-A0A942P0G0-F1
#
_entry.id   AF-A0A942P0G0-F1
#
_cell.length_a   1.000
_cell.length_b   1.000
_cell.length_c   1.000
_cell.angle_alpha   90.00
_cell.angle_beta   90.00
_cell.angle_gamma   90.00
#
_symmetry.space_group_name_H-M   'P 1'
#
loop_
_entity.id
_entity.type
_entity.pdbx_description
1 polymer ?
#
loop_
_entity_poly.entity_id
_entity_poly.type
_entity_poly.pdbx_seq_one_letter_code
_entity_poly.pdbx_strand_id
1 'polypeptide(L)'
;MPHKKTITAICIILIIFSLNSCFTKKKDFFAYKYPLIKSGNPLSIKTNGFYAPVDIKGRILFLYENRIVKEGPWVSDFFFNKSKYFDIINEDYYTQKGKEYFGSFMIKDTSIVIQLFNIHTSHNPIYRRWVFESSGLITSDTTIVLYSNFEYLNKNEFYKVPVLFKFVPYENKPDSSNAWFRNKTWYNENMHDSRR
;
A
#
# COMPACT_ATOMS: atom_id res chain seq x y z
N MET A 1 52.27 8.94 -24.90
CA MET A 1 50.92 8.47 -25.33
C MET A 1 50.15 7.52 -24.37
N PRO A 2 50.58 7.16 -23.14
CA PRO A 2 49.80 6.27 -22.27
C PRO A 2 48.60 6.94 -21.60
N HIS A 3 48.67 8.25 -21.30
CA HIS A 3 47.59 9.00 -20.65
C HIS A 3 46.27 9.04 -21.43
N LYS A 4 46.32 9.12 -22.77
CA LYS A 4 45.11 9.12 -23.61
C LYS A 4 44.36 7.78 -23.49
N LYS A 5 45.08 6.65 -23.45
CA LYS A 5 44.46 5.31 -23.33
C LYS A 5 43.78 5.12 -21.98
N THR A 6 44.39 5.60 -20.89
CA THR A 6 43.81 5.54 -19.54
C THR A 6 42.55 6.40 -19.42
N ILE A 7 42.55 7.62 -19.97
CA ILE A 7 41.38 8.49 -19.96
C ILE A 7 40.22 7.86 -20.74
N THR A 8 40.50 7.29 -21.93
CA THR A 8 39.48 6.60 -22.73
C THR A 8 38.87 5.41 -21.98
N ALA A 9 39.68 4.61 -21.27
CA ALA A 9 39.18 3.49 -20.48
C ALA A 9 38.26 3.93 -19.33
N ILE A 10 38.62 5.01 -18.62
CA ILE A 10 37.80 5.57 -17.53
C ILE A 10 36.46 6.09 -18.07
N CYS A 11 36.46 6.78 -19.21
CA CYS A 11 35.23 7.25 -19.85
C CYS A 11 34.31 6.09 -20.25
N ILE A 12 34.86 5.01 -20.82
CA ILE A 12 34.08 3.82 -21.18
C ILE A 12 33.45 3.18 -19.94
N ILE A 13 34.20 3.05 -18.85
CA ILE A 13 33.69 2.51 -17.58
C ILE A 13 32.55 3.38 -17.04
N LEU A 14 32.73 4.70 -16.99
CA LEU A 14 31.69 5.64 -16.54
C LEU A 14 30.44 5.57 -17.43
N ILE A 15 30.61 5.46 -18.75
CA ILE A 15 29.50 5.29 -19.70
C ILE A 15 28.77 3.98 -19.42
N ILE A 16 29.47 2.86 -19.25
CA ILE A 16 28.86 1.56 -18.92
C ILE A 16 28.10 1.62 -17.58
N PHE A 17 28.66 2.22 -16.54
CA PHE A 17 27.99 2.40 -15.26
C PHE A 17 26.77 3.33 -15.34
N SER A 18 26.84 4.40 -16.15
CA SER A 18 25.71 5.32 -16.38
C SER A 18 24.63 4.76 -17.31
N LEU A 19 24.97 3.82 -18.19
CA LEU A 19 23.99 3.10 -19.02
C LEU A 19 23.28 2.01 -18.19
N ASN A 20 23.99 1.35 -17.26
CA ASN A 20 23.38 0.36 -16.36
C ASN A 20 22.33 0.98 -15.41
N SER A 21 22.47 2.25 -15.02
CA SER A 21 21.42 2.95 -14.24
C SER A 21 20.18 3.31 -15.07
N CYS A 22 20.28 3.35 -16.41
CA CYS A 22 19.13 3.52 -17.30
C CYS A 22 18.34 2.22 -17.52
N PHE A 23 18.89 1.04 -17.22
CA PHE A 23 18.19 -0.24 -17.31
C PHE A 23 17.39 -0.58 -16.04
N THR A 24 16.84 0.42 -15.35
CA THR A 24 15.76 0.15 -14.39
C THR A 24 14.57 -0.35 -15.20
N LYS A 25 14.34 -1.66 -15.15
CA LYS A 25 13.28 -2.35 -15.89
C LYS A 25 11.95 -1.72 -15.49
N LYS A 26 11.40 -0.84 -16.34
CA LYS A 26 9.98 -0.48 -16.36
C LYS A 26 9.23 -1.74 -16.77
N LYS A 27 9.05 -2.70 -15.87
CA LYS A 27 7.97 -3.67 -16.08
C LYS A 27 6.69 -2.90 -15.83
N ASP A 28 5.87 -2.83 -16.87
CA ASP A 28 4.52 -2.28 -16.78
C ASP A 28 3.80 -2.96 -15.61
N PHE A 29 3.34 -2.17 -14.66
CA PHE A 29 2.39 -2.63 -13.67
C PHE A 29 1.10 -2.94 -14.42
N PHE A 30 0.79 -4.22 -14.58
CA PHE A 30 -0.43 -4.66 -15.25
C PHE A 30 -1.63 -4.27 -14.39
N ALA A 31 -2.40 -3.27 -14.80
CA ALA A 31 -3.67 -2.96 -14.16
C ALA A 31 -4.66 -4.11 -14.37
N TYR A 32 -5.21 -4.68 -13.30
CA TYR A 32 -6.38 -5.53 -13.44
C TYR A 32 -7.57 -4.71 -13.91
N LYS A 33 -8.23 -5.21 -14.96
CA LYS A 33 -9.50 -4.66 -15.46
C LYS A 33 -10.60 -4.96 -14.44
N TYR A 34 -11.08 -3.90 -13.82
CA TYR A 34 -12.34 -3.84 -13.09
C TYR A 34 -13.47 -4.62 -13.80
N PRO A 35 -14.35 -5.24 -13.00
CA PRO A 35 -15.70 -4.70 -12.97
C PRO A 35 -15.99 -4.13 -11.58
N LEU A 36 -16.24 -2.82 -11.51
CA LEU A 36 -16.85 -2.19 -10.36
C LEU A 36 -18.30 -2.64 -10.33
N ILE A 37 -18.70 -3.38 -9.29
CA ILE A 37 -20.11 -3.68 -9.07
C ILE A 37 -20.78 -2.34 -8.76
N LYS A 38 -21.57 -1.84 -9.73
CA LYS A 38 -22.42 -0.67 -9.53
C LYS A 38 -23.56 -1.09 -8.59
N SER A 39 -23.48 -0.67 -7.35
CA SER A 39 -24.58 -0.73 -6.40
C SER A 39 -24.74 0.68 -5.85
N GLY A 40 -25.96 1.21 -5.97
CA GLY A 40 -26.26 2.64 -5.80
C GLY A 40 -25.91 3.22 -4.43
N ASN A 41 -25.89 4.55 -4.42
CA ASN A 41 -25.53 5.48 -3.34
C ASN A 41 -24.10 5.32 -2.78
N PRO A 42 -23.28 6.40 -2.79
CA PRO A 42 -21.95 6.36 -2.21
C PRO A 42 -22.05 6.07 -0.70
N LEU A 43 -21.48 4.93 -0.28
CA LEU A 43 -21.35 4.58 1.12
C LEU A 43 -20.08 5.25 1.68
N SER A 44 -20.26 6.05 2.72
CA SER A 44 -19.13 6.62 3.48
C SER A 44 -18.62 5.59 4.49
N ILE A 45 -17.30 5.56 4.71
CA ILE A 45 -16.65 4.72 5.71
C ILE A 45 -16.20 5.55 6.91
N LYS A 46 -16.11 4.93 8.09
CA LYS A 46 -15.52 5.58 9.27
C LYS A 46 -14.00 5.61 9.16
N THR A 47 -13.43 6.76 9.47
CA THR A 47 -11.98 7.01 9.40
C THR A 47 -11.39 7.39 10.76
N ASN A 48 -12.19 7.56 11.80
CA ASN A 48 -11.77 7.89 13.16
C ASN A 48 -11.36 6.66 14.00
N GLY A 49 -10.59 5.77 13.37
CA GLY A 49 -10.11 4.54 13.99
C GLY A 49 -9.33 3.67 12.99
N PHE A 50 -9.46 2.36 13.13
CA PHE A 50 -8.89 1.40 12.17
C PHE A 50 -9.83 0.24 11.88
N TYR A 51 -9.51 -0.51 10.84
CA TYR A 51 -10.20 -1.74 10.45
C TYR A 51 -9.34 -2.94 10.78
N ALA A 52 -9.88 -3.88 11.56
CA ALA A 52 -9.22 -5.12 11.94
C ALA A 52 -9.88 -6.34 11.30
N PRO A 53 -9.11 -7.35 10.87
CA PRO A 53 -9.65 -8.60 10.33
C PRO A 53 -10.38 -9.38 11.45
N VAL A 54 -11.49 -10.04 11.12
CA VAL A 54 -12.31 -10.74 12.11
C VAL A 54 -11.86 -12.19 12.33
N ASP A 55 -11.70 -12.97 11.26
CA ASP A 55 -11.62 -14.45 11.35
C ASP A 55 -10.29 -15.03 10.86
N ILE A 56 -9.39 -14.19 10.35
CA ILE A 56 -8.12 -14.64 9.80
C ILE A 56 -6.99 -13.73 10.21
N LYS A 57 -5.77 -14.22 10.04
CA LYS A 57 -4.56 -13.39 10.09
C LYS A 57 -4.61 -12.33 8.99
N GLY A 58 -4.61 -11.06 9.38
CA GLY A 58 -4.68 -9.90 8.49
C GLY A 58 -3.91 -8.70 9.04
N ARG A 59 -3.67 -7.71 8.18
CA ARG A 59 -3.05 -6.43 8.57
C ARG A 59 -4.12 -5.45 9.03
N ILE A 60 -3.88 -4.71 10.10
CA ILE A 60 -4.75 -3.58 10.46
C ILE A 60 -4.65 -2.48 9.40
N LEU A 61 -5.78 -1.84 9.08
CA LEU A 61 -5.86 -0.76 8.10
C LEU A 61 -6.35 0.53 8.75
N PHE A 62 -5.53 1.57 8.77
CA PHE A 62 -5.92 2.93 9.14
C PHE A 62 -6.32 3.69 7.89
N LEU A 63 -7.61 3.94 7.71
CA LEU A 63 -8.14 4.71 6.59
C LEU A 63 -8.33 6.17 7.00
N TYR A 64 -8.00 7.11 6.12
CA TYR A 64 -8.09 8.56 6.37
C TYR A 64 -9.03 9.22 5.36
N GLU A 65 -9.66 10.34 5.76
CA GLU A 65 -10.59 11.08 4.90
C GLU A 65 -9.94 11.60 3.61
N ASN A 66 -8.64 11.90 3.67
CA ASN A 66 -7.83 12.34 2.54
C ASN A 66 -7.40 11.20 1.60
N ARG A 67 -8.07 10.03 1.67
CA ARG A 67 -7.82 8.85 0.82
C ARG A 67 -6.46 8.18 1.03
N ILE A 68 -5.76 8.52 2.09
CA ILE A 68 -4.55 7.81 2.51
C ILE A 68 -4.97 6.56 3.29
N VAL A 69 -4.20 5.48 3.15
CA VAL A 69 -4.24 4.32 4.03
C VAL A 69 -2.87 4.14 4.67
N LYS A 70 -2.86 3.70 5.92
CA LYS A 70 -1.64 3.28 6.61
C LYS A 70 -1.83 1.86 7.09
N GLU A 71 -0.82 1.05 6.85
CA GLU A 71 -0.76 -0.30 7.36
C GLU A 71 -0.34 -0.33 8.83
N GLY A 72 -1.03 -1.15 9.62
CA GLY A 72 -0.68 -1.50 10.99
C GLY A 72 -0.12 -2.92 11.13
N PRO A 73 -0.01 -3.45 12.35
CA PRO A 73 0.54 -4.78 12.60
C PRO A 73 -0.38 -5.89 12.07
N TRP A 74 0.23 -7.08 11.91
CA TRP A 74 -0.48 -8.33 11.63
C TRP A 74 -1.18 -8.85 12.89
N VAL A 75 -2.45 -9.21 12.77
CA VAL A 75 -3.30 -9.71 13.86
C VAL A 75 -4.12 -10.91 13.39
N SER A 76 -4.38 -11.89 14.23
CA SER A 76 -5.16 -13.11 13.89
C SER A 76 -6.43 -13.33 14.71
N ASP A 77 -6.54 -12.62 15.83
CA ASP A 77 -7.55 -12.84 16.88
C ASP A 77 -7.86 -11.51 17.59
N PHE A 78 -7.81 -10.41 16.84
CA PHE A 78 -7.91 -9.05 17.38
C PHE A 78 -9.12 -8.89 18.31
N PHE A 79 -10.29 -9.40 17.91
CA PHE A 79 -11.54 -9.23 18.66
C PHE A 79 -11.58 -10.02 19.96
N PHE A 80 -10.76 -11.07 20.10
CA PHE A 80 -10.60 -11.84 21.34
C PHE A 80 -9.52 -11.25 22.25
N ASN A 81 -8.48 -10.63 21.69
CA ASN A 81 -7.30 -10.15 22.41
C ASN A 81 -7.02 -8.65 22.19
N LYS A 82 -8.05 -7.81 22.26
CA LYS A 82 -7.97 -6.37 21.92
C LYS A 82 -6.87 -5.63 22.67
N SER A 83 -6.76 -5.80 23.99
CA SER A 83 -5.79 -5.07 24.83
C SER A 83 -4.36 -5.25 24.33
N LYS A 84 -3.95 -6.52 24.13
CA LYS A 84 -2.63 -6.87 23.59
C LYS A 84 -2.32 -6.14 22.30
N TYR A 85 -3.28 -6.07 21.37
CA TYR A 85 -3.06 -5.43 20.08
C TYR A 85 -3.07 -3.91 20.16
N PHE A 86 -3.82 -3.30 21.08
CA PHE A 86 -3.69 -1.86 21.32
C PHE A 86 -2.29 -1.47 21.79
N ASP A 87 -1.70 -2.24 22.71
CA ASP A 87 -0.33 -2.02 23.17
C ASP A 87 0.67 -2.13 22.01
N ILE A 88 0.56 -3.19 21.19
CA ILE A 88 1.39 -3.38 20.00
C ILE A 88 1.24 -2.20 19.03
N ILE A 89 0.03 -1.72 18.75
CA ILE A 89 -0.19 -0.60 17.82
C ILE A 89 0.42 0.70 18.38
N ASN A 90 0.31 0.94 19.69
CA ASN A 90 0.86 2.14 20.33
C ASN A 90 2.39 2.16 20.30
N GLU A 91 3.02 1.00 20.47
CA GLU A 91 4.48 0.86 20.57
C GLU A 91 5.17 0.61 19.23
N ASP A 92 4.46 0.11 18.22
CA ASP A 92 5.05 -0.27 16.93
C ASP A 92 5.53 0.97 16.14
N TYR A 93 6.85 1.12 16.09
CA TYR A 93 7.52 2.19 15.36
C TYR A 93 7.09 2.25 13.89
N TYR A 94 6.91 1.10 13.23
CA TYR A 94 6.56 1.07 11.82
C TYR A 94 5.15 1.60 11.57
N THR A 95 4.20 1.25 12.43
CA THR A 95 2.83 1.77 12.43
C THR A 95 2.82 3.25 12.72
N GLN A 96 3.49 3.71 13.78
CA GLN A 96 3.38 5.10 14.24
C GLN A 96 4.25 6.09 13.46
N LYS A 97 5.47 5.70 13.07
CA LYS A 97 6.49 6.61 12.49
C LYS A 97 6.99 6.19 11.11
N GLY A 98 6.71 4.97 10.68
CA GLY A 98 7.18 4.44 9.40
C GLY A 98 6.57 5.16 8.20
N LYS A 99 7.32 6.08 7.58
CA LYS A 99 6.85 6.87 6.44
C LYS A 99 6.59 6.02 5.20
N GLU A 100 7.28 4.89 5.04
CA GLU A 100 7.24 4.08 3.81
C GLU A 100 5.96 3.25 3.66
N TYR A 101 5.32 2.83 4.75
CA TYR A 101 4.17 1.90 4.74
C TYR A 101 2.82 2.61 4.62
N PHE A 102 2.78 3.69 3.86
CA PHE A 102 1.56 4.37 3.50
C PHE A 102 1.10 3.93 2.10
N GLY A 103 -0.18 4.14 1.84
CA GLY A 103 -0.83 3.82 0.60
C GLY A 103 -1.98 4.77 0.30
N SER A 104 -2.66 4.55 -0.81
CA SER A 104 -3.87 5.28 -1.18
C SER A 104 -5.04 4.32 -1.30
N PHE A 105 -6.26 4.81 -1.10
CA PHE A 105 -7.46 4.07 -1.41
C PHE A 105 -8.46 4.91 -2.18
N MET A 106 -9.35 4.26 -2.89
CA MET A 106 -10.45 4.89 -3.61
C MET A 106 -11.73 4.15 -3.28
N ILE A 107 -12.79 4.91 -3.06
CA ILE A 107 -14.15 4.39 -2.96
C ILE A 107 -14.89 4.87 -4.20
N LYS A 108 -15.58 3.94 -4.85
CA LYS A 108 -16.52 4.23 -5.92
C LYS A 108 -17.76 3.40 -5.71
N ASP A 109 -18.90 4.07 -5.54
CA ASP A 109 -20.15 3.44 -5.15
C ASP A 109 -19.99 2.67 -3.83
N THR A 110 -20.10 1.35 -3.86
CA THR A 110 -19.84 0.45 -2.72
C THR A 110 -18.50 -0.29 -2.83
N SER A 111 -17.75 -0.08 -3.91
CA SER A 111 -16.46 -0.73 -4.11
C SER A 111 -15.34 0.08 -3.46
N ILE A 112 -14.38 -0.61 -2.86
CA ILE A 112 -13.13 -0.03 -2.35
C ILE A 112 -11.94 -0.70 -3.01
N VAL A 113 -10.96 0.11 -3.41
CA VAL A 113 -9.64 -0.36 -3.84
C VAL A 113 -8.59 0.30 -2.98
N ILE A 114 -7.69 -0.50 -2.43
CA ILE A 114 -6.62 -0.10 -1.51
C ILE A 114 -5.30 -0.45 -2.16
N GLN A 115 -4.38 0.50 -2.23
CA GLN A 115 -3.02 0.29 -2.71
C GLN A 115 -2.02 0.67 -1.63
N LEU A 116 -1.26 -0.29 -1.15
CA LEU A 116 -0.18 -0.09 -0.18
C LEU A 116 1.18 -0.10 -0.89
N PHE A 117 2.12 0.71 -0.39
CA PHE A 117 3.45 0.84 -0.96
C PHE A 117 4.51 0.28 -0.01
N ASN A 118 5.61 -0.24 -0.59
CA ASN A 118 6.84 -0.58 0.11
C ASN A 118 6.63 -1.47 1.36
N ILE A 119 5.74 -2.46 1.24
CA ILE A 119 5.37 -3.36 2.34
C ILE A 119 6.54 -4.18 2.90
N HIS A 120 7.66 -4.28 2.18
CA HIS A 120 8.84 -5.01 2.64
C HIS A 120 10.01 -4.06 2.93
N THR A 121 10.78 -4.43 3.95
CA THR A 121 11.93 -3.68 4.48
C THR A 121 13.11 -3.61 3.51
N SER A 122 13.19 -4.50 2.53
CA SER A 122 14.25 -4.48 1.52
C SER A 122 13.89 -3.55 0.36
N HIS A 123 14.46 -2.34 0.39
CA HIS A 123 14.49 -1.48 -0.78
C HIS A 123 15.21 -2.22 -1.92
N ASN A 124 14.48 -2.60 -2.97
CA ASN A 124 15.10 -3.16 -4.16
C ASN A 124 15.52 -2.01 -5.08
N PRO A 125 16.82 -1.74 -5.30
CA PRO A 125 17.28 -0.63 -6.12
C PRO A 125 16.89 -0.77 -7.61
N ILE A 126 16.45 -1.97 -8.03
CA ILE A 126 16.08 -2.28 -9.42
C ILE A 126 14.59 -2.02 -9.70
N TYR A 127 13.71 -2.17 -8.69
CA TYR A 127 12.27 -1.99 -8.86
C TYR A 127 11.82 -0.69 -8.20
N ARG A 128 11.18 0.19 -8.99
CA ARG A 128 10.83 1.54 -8.53
C ARG A 128 9.98 1.54 -7.25
N ARG A 129 8.98 0.66 -7.11
CA ARG A 129 8.08 0.55 -5.93
C ARG A 129 7.43 -0.81 -5.82
N TRP A 130 7.32 -1.32 -4.60
CA TRP A 130 6.49 -2.49 -4.33
C TRP A 130 5.06 -2.02 -4.12
N VAL A 131 4.14 -2.44 -5.00
CA VAL A 131 2.71 -2.13 -4.90
C VAL A 131 1.94 -3.40 -4.54
N PHE A 132 1.16 -3.30 -3.48
CA PHE A 132 0.17 -4.29 -3.11
C PHE A 132 -1.20 -3.67 -3.26
N GLU A 133 -2.11 -4.39 -3.88
CA GLU A 133 -3.46 -3.91 -4.15
C GLU A 133 -4.48 -4.85 -3.54
N SER A 134 -5.56 -4.31 -3.03
CA SER A 134 -6.71 -5.07 -2.56
C SER A 134 -7.98 -4.42 -3.04
N SER A 135 -8.93 -5.23 -3.50
CA SER A 135 -10.25 -4.79 -3.94
C SER A 135 -11.32 -5.46 -3.10
N GLY A 136 -12.37 -4.70 -2.80
CA GLY A 136 -13.39 -5.09 -1.84
C GLY A 136 -14.72 -4.38 -2.02
N LEU A 137 -15.64 -4.69 -1.13
CA LEU A 137 -16.94 -4.04 -0.98
C LEU A 137 -17.07 -3.45 0.42
N ILE A 138 -17.69 -2.28 0.48
CA ILE A 138 -18.17 -1.63 1.71
C ILE A 138 -19.59 -2.13 1.93
N THR A 139 -19.80 -2.89 2.99
CA THR A 139 -21.13 -3.43 3.34
C THR A 139 -21.86 -2.55 4.35
N SER A 140 -21.12 -1.74 5.11
CA SER A 140 -21.63 -0.66 5.96
C SER A 140 -20.55 0.38 6.20
N ASP A 141 -20.88 1.48 6.88
CA ASP A 141 -19.93 2.50 7.33
C ASP A 141 -18.78 1.94 8.21
N THR A 142 -19.00 0.77 8.80
CA THR A 142 -18.12 0.12 9.77
C THR A 142 -17.54 -1.20 9.27
N THR A 143 -17.88 -1.64 8.06
CA THR A 143 -17.53 -2.98 7.58
C THR A 143 -17.08 -2.96 6.13
N ILE A 144 -15.94 -3.59 5.87
CA ILE A 144 -15.43 -3.82 4.51
C ILE A 144 -15.09 -5.30 4.34
N VAL A 145 -15.27 -5.81 3.12
CA VAL A 145 -14.89 -7.17 2.74
C VAL A 145 -13.92 -7.08 1.57
N LEU A 146 -12.67 -7.51 1.77
CA LEU A 146 -11.67 -7.56 0.71
C LEU A 146 -11.68 -8.97 0.08
N TYR A 147 -12.04 -9.08 -1.20
CA TYR A 147 -12.17 -10.38 -1.89
C TYR A 147 -11.06 -10.63 -2.91
N SER A 148 -10.32 -9.60 -3.31
CA SER A 148 -9.18 -9.72 -4.21
C SER A 148 -8.01 -8.97 -3.60
N ASN A 149 -6.81 -9.53 -3.74
CA ASN A 149 -5.59 -8.89 -3.31
C ASN A 149 -4.42 -9.44 -4.11
N PHE A 150 -3.55 -8.56 -4.57
CA PHE A 150 -2.47 -8.92 -5.46
C PHE A 150 -1.22 -8.09 -5.21
N GLU A 151 -0.11 -8.78 -5.17
CA GLU A 151 1.22 -8.23 -4.98
C GLU A 151 1.96 -8.25 -6.32
N TYR A 152 2.12 -7.07 -6.94
CA TYR A 152 2.54 -6.99 -8.34
C TYR A 152 3.97 -7.45 -8.61
N LEU A 153 4.86 -7.33 -7.62
CA LEU A 153 6.28 -7.64 -7.79
C LEU A 153 6.51 -9.15 -7.86
N ASN A 154 6.05 -9.90 -6.86
CA ASN A 154 6.22 -11.35 -6.79
C ASN A 154 5.04 -12.13 -7.37
N LYS A 155 3.99 -11.44 -7.84
CA LYS A 155 2.74 -12.05 -8.34
C LYS A 155 2.11 -12.98 -7.30
N ASN A 156 2.01 -12.49 -6.07
CA ASN A 156 1.51 -13.25 -4.95
C ASN A 156 0.16 -12.71 -4.45
N GLU A 157 -0.63 -13.58 -3.84
CA GLU A 157 -1.86 -13.22 -3.14
C GLU A 157 -1.67 -13.52 -1.66
N PHE A 158 -2.01 -12.56 -0.82
CA PHE A 158 -1.91 -12.66 0.62
C PHE A 158 -3.12 -13.35 1.25
N TYR A 159 -4.32 -13.04 0.77
CA TYR A 159 -5.56 -13.69 1.20
C TYR A 159 -6.09 -14.59 0.09
N LYS A 160 -6.30 -15.86 0.44
CA LYS A 160 -6.87 -16.87 -0.47
C LYS A 160 -8.39 -16.92 -0.44
N VAL A 161 -9.00 -16.26 0.53
CA VAL A 161 -10.44 -16.15 0.73
C VAL A 161 -10.80 -14.70 1.03
N PRO A 162 -12.05 -14.29 0.79
CA PRO A 162 -12.52 -12.98 1.20
C PRO A 162 -12.33 -12.74 2.69
N VAL A 163 -11.93 -11.51 3.04
CA VAL A 163 -11.57 -11.13 4.41
C VAL A 163 -12.51 -10.04 4.89
N LEU A 164 -13.23 -10.33 5.96
CA LEU A 164 -14.06 -9.38 6.66
C LEU A 164 -13.20 -8.52 7.59
N PHE A 165 -13.32 -7.20 7.45
CA PHE A 165 -12.77 -6.24 8.38
C PHE A 165 -13.88 -5.43 9.04
N LYS A 166 -13.72 -5.18 10.34
CA LYS A 166 -14.62 -4.36 11.13
C LYS A 166 -13.89 -3.16 11.73
N PHE A 167 -14.59 -2.04 11.76
CA PHE A 167 -14.13 -0.79 12.33
C PHE A 167 -13.97 -0.90 13.86
N VAL A 168 -12.90 -0.31 14.35
CA VAL A 168 -12.56 -0.19 15.77
C VAL A 168 -12.23 1.28 16.03
N PRO A 169 -12.99 1.98 16.88
CA PRO A 169 -12.66 3.34 17.29
C PRO A 169 -11.26 3.40 17.90
N TYR A 170 -10.46 4.38 17.48
CA TYR A 170 -9.10 4.52 17.97
C TYR A 170 -8.58 5.93 17.70
N GLU A 171 -8.08 6.58 18.75
CA GLU A 171 -7.69 8.00 18.73
C GLU A 171 -6.22 8.19 18.35
N ASN A 172 -5.34 7.26 18.74
CA ASN A 172 -3.89 7.36 18.54
C ASN A 172 -3.46 6.92 17.13
N LYS A 173 -4.17 7.37 16.10
CA LYS A 173 -3.85 7.03 14.71
C LYS A 173 -2.49 7.60 14.32
N PRO A 174 -1.72 6.89 13.48
CA PRO A 174 -0.53 7.45 12.85
C PRO A 174 -0.85 8.75 12.11
N ASP A 175 0.06 9.71 12.12
CA ASP A 175 -0.17 10.97 11.41
C ASP A 175 -0.04 10.76 9.89
N SER A 176 -1.16 10.88 9.17
CA SER A 176 -1.20 10.80 7.70
C SER A 176 -0.38 11.88 6.99
N SER A 177 -0.01 12.96 7.68
CA SER A 177 0.89 14.00 7.17
C SER A 177 2.28 13.44 6.81
N ASN A 178 2.68 12.33 7.43
CA ASN A 178 3.96 11.67 7.23
C ASN A 178 4.05 10.82 5.96
N ALA A 179 2.94 10.63 5.23
CA ALA A 179 2.96 9.92 3.97
C ALA A 179 3.84 10.65 2.94
N TRP A 180 4.91 10.02 2.47
CA TRP A 180 5.91 10.61 1.56
C TRP A 180 5.35 11.02 0.18
N PHE A 181 4.14 10.57 -0.16
CA PHE A 181 3.44 10.92 -1.40
C PHE A 181 2.24 11.85 -1.19
N ARG A 182 2.00 12.39 0.02
CA ARG A 182 0.83 13.22 0.33
C ARG A 182 0.62 14.38 -0.66
N ASN A 183 1.70 15.06 -1.04
CA ASN A 183 1.65 16.23 -1.93
C ASN A 183 1.67 15.86 -3.42
N LYS A 184 1.52 14.57 -3.75
CA LYS A 184 1.58 14.05 -5.12
C LYS A 184 0.18 13.61 -5.52
N THR A 185 -0.62 14.57 -6.03
CA THR A 185 -2.05 14.37 -6.35
C THR A 185 -2.30 13.18 -7.29
N TRP A 186 -1.35 12.90 -8.18
CA TRP A 186 -1.37 11.75 -9.09
C TRP A 186 -1.41 10.37 -8.42
N TYR A 187 -1.18 10.27 -7.10
CA TYR A 187 -1.42 9.04 -6.34
C TYR A 187 -2.90 8.75 -6.10
N ASN A 188 -3.70 9.81 -6.04
CA ASN A 188 -5.13 9.75 -5.78
C ASN A 188 -5.94 9.81 -7.10
N GLU A 189 -5.34 10.33 -8.16
CA GLU A 189 -5.93 10.40 -9.50
C GLU A 189 -5.56 9.16 -10.31
N ASN A 190 -6.56 8.48 -10.88
CA ASN A 190 -6.37 7.31 -11.74
C ASN A 190 -5.36 6.32 -11.13
N MET A 191 -5.64 5.85 -9.91
CA MET A 191 -4.95 4.69 -9.35
C MET A 191 -4.77 3.68 -10.50
N HIS A 192 -3.59 3.08 -10.62
CA HIS A 192 -3.18 2.17 -11.72
C HIS A 192 -2.53 2.83 -12.99
N ASP A 193 -2.93 4.01 -13.49
CA ASP A 193 -2.38 4.53 -14.77
C ASP A 193 -1.19 5.50 -14.63
N SER A 194 -1.08 6.23 -13.50
CA SER A 194 0.02 7.19 -13.25
C SER A 194 1.37 6.54 -12.93
N ARG A 195 1.47 5.21 -13.07
CA ARG A 195 2.63 4.39 -12.67
C ARG A 195 3.27 3.60 -13.82
N ARG A 196 2.93 3.96 -15.07
CA ARG A 196 3.60 3.53 -16.32
C ARG A 196 4.89 4.33 -16.59
#